data_AF-A0A062GQK8-F1
#
_entry.id   AF-A0A062GQK8-F1
#
_cell.length_a   1.000
_cell.length_b   1.000
_cell.length_c   1.000
_cell.angle_alpha   90.00
_cell.angle_beta   90.00
_cell.angle_gamma   90.00
#
_symmetry.space_group_name_H-M   'P 1'
#
loop_
_entity.id
_entity.type
_entity.pdbx_description
1 polymer ?
#
loop_
_entity_poly.entity_id
_entity_poly.type
_entity_poly.pdbx_seq_one_letter_code
_entity_poly.pdbx_strand_id
1 'polypeptide(L)' 'MTEFQKITHEIRQLQIELNHTGSCTTKGLTEEEIAHLDERFFLAIAKQNKLIARLNNKPEGFL' A
#
# COMPACT_ATOMS: atom_id res chain seq x y z
N MET A 1 4.71 8.74 18.42
CA MET A 1 3.90 8.98 17.21
C MET A 1 2.44 8.76 17.53
N THR A 2 1.57 9.69 17.15
CA THR A 2 0.12 9.51 17.23
C THR A 2 -0.35 8.43 16.25
N GLU A 3 -1.56 7.90 16.44
CA GLU A 3 -2.14 6.92 15.52
C GLU A 3 -2.26 7.48 14.09
N PHE A 4 -2.58 8.77 13.97
CA PHE A 4 -2.58 9.48 12.69
C PHE A 4 -1.19 9.49 12.03
N GLN A 5 -0.13 9.79 12.79
CA GLN A 5 1.25 9.77 12.29
C GLN A 5 1.68 8.36 11.85
N LYS A 6 1.28 7.32 12.60
CA LYS A 6 1.56 5.92 12.23
C LYS A 6 0.86 5.54 10.92
N ILE A 7 -0.43 5.83 10.79
CA ILE A 7 -1.19 5.53 9.57
C ILE A 7 -0.63 6.27 8.36
N THR A 8 -0.30 7.56 8.53
CA THR A 8 0.27 8.37 7.45
C THR A 8 1.64 7.84 7.02
N HIS A 9 2.48 7.43 7.97
CA HIS A 9 3.76 6.80 7.69
C HIS A 9 3.58 5.49 6.92
N GLU A 10 2.63 4.65 7.35
CA GLU A 10 2.35 3.36 6.71
C GLU A 10 1.82 3.53 5.27
N ILE A 11 0.93 4.49 5.03
CA ILE A 11 0.48 4.84 3.67
C ILE A 11 1.66 5.23 2.77
N ARG A 12 2.62 6.01 3.31
CA ARG A 12 3.82 6.40 2.57
C ARG A 12 4.70 5.19 2.22
N GLN A 13 4.88 4.24 3.15
CA GLN A 13 5.62 3.02 2.87
C GLN A 13 4.93 2.17 1.79
N LEU A 14 3.60 2.05 1.86
CA LEU A 14 2.82 1.35 0.83
C LEU A 14 2.93 2.02 -0.53
N GLN A 15 2.98 3.35 -0.59
CA GLN A 15 3.18 4.05 -1.87
C GLN A 15 4.55 3.73 -2.49
N ILE A 16 5.60 3.60 -1.68
CA ILE A 16 6.93 3.23 -2.16
C ILE A 16 6.90 1.81 -2.74
N GLU A 17 6.28 0.87 -2.04
CA GLU A 17 6.11 -0.51 -2.49
C GLU A 17 5.32 -0.60 -3.80
N LEU A 18 4.22 0.16 -3.92
CA LEU A 18 3.40 0.23 -5.13
C LEU A 18 4.17 0.81 -6.32
N ASN A 19 4.94 1.87 -6.09
CA ASN A 19 5.77 2.46 -7.15
C ASN A 19 6.84 1.47 -7.62
N HIS A 20 7.46 0.74 -6.69
CA HIS A 20 8.47 -0.27 -7.01
C HIS A 20 7.85 -1.41 -7.82
N THR A 21 6.85 -2.09 -7.25
CA THR A 21 6.21 -3.27 -7.88
C THR A 21 5.49 -2.93 -9.18
N GLY A 22 4.87 -1.75 -9.30
CA GLY A 22 4.24 -1.30 -10.54
C GLY A 22 5.20 -0.80 -11.64
N SER A 23 6.46 -0.51 -11.29
CA SER A 23 7.50 -0.09 -12.26
C SER A 23 8.53 -1.17 -12.55
N CYS A 24 8.48 -2.30 -11.85
CA CYS A 24 9.37 -3.44 -12.10
C CYS A 24 9.12 -3.99 -13.50
N THR A 25 10.22 -4.23 -14.23
CA THR A 25 10.14 -4.96 -15.49
C THR A 25 9.82 -6.42 -15.23
N THR A 26 8.90 -6.99 -16.01
CA THR A 26 8.59 -8.42 -16.00
C THR A 26 9.42 -9.21 -17.02
N LYS A 27 10.26 -8.52 -17.80
CA LYS A 27 11.09 -9.17 -18.82
C LYS A 27 12.09 -10.12 -18.18
N GLY A 28 11.99 -11.40 -18.56
CA GLY A 28 12.88 -12.45 -18.07
C GLY A 28 12.45 -13.07 -16.74
N LEU A 29 11.30 -12.68 -16.20
CA LEU A 29 10.66 -13.37 -15.07
C LEU A 29 9.82 -14.54 -15.55
N THR A 30 9.66 -15.55 -14.69
CA THR A 30 8.68 -16.62 -14.91
C THR A 30 7.26 -16.13 -14.61
N GLU A 31 6.26 -16.90 -15.02
CA GLU A 31 4.86 -16.59 -14.71
C GLU A 31 4.60 -16.58 -13.20
N GLU A 32 5.26 -17.46 -12.44
CA GLU A 32 5.16 -17.49 -10.98
C GLU A 32 5.76 -16.23 -10.33
N GLU A 33 6.91 -15.77 -10.82
CA GLU A 33 7.54 -14.54 -10.33
C GLU A 33 6.67 -13.31 -10.63
N ILE A 34 6.05 -13.27 -11.82
CA ILE A 34 5.08 -12.23 -12.18
C ILE A 34 3.85 -12.30 -11.26
N ALA A 35 3.31 -13.49 -11.02
CA ALA A 35 2.17 -13.67 -10.13
C ALA A 35 2.47 -13.21 -8.69
N HIS A 36 3.69 -13.43 -8.20
CA HIS A 36 4.12 -12.92 -6.90
C HIS A 36 4.26 -11.38 -6.87
N LEU A 37 4.71 -10.77 -7.97
CA LEU A 37 4.72 -9.31 -8.09
C LEU A 37 3.30 -8.74 -8.07
N ASP A 38 2.38 -9.33 -8.82
CA ASP A 38 0.98 -8.93 -8.87
C ASP A 38 0.30 -9.09 -7.50
N GLU A 39 0.52 -10.23 -6.82
CA GLU A 39 -0.01 -10.49 -5.47
C GLU A 39 0.44 -9.38 -4.50
N ARG A 40 1.74 -9.06 -4.48
CA ARG A 40 2.27 -7.98 -3.64
C ARG A 40 1.66 -6.63 -3.97
N PHE A 41 1.53 -6.31 -5.25
CA PHE A 41 0.95 -5.05 -5.71
C PHE A 41 -0.51 -4.91 -5.25
N PHE A 42 -1.35 -5.92 -5.49
CA PHE A 42 -2.76 -5.88 -5.09
C PHE A 42 -2.97 -5.88 -3.58
N LEU A 43 -2.15 -6.62 -2.82
CA LEU A 43 -2.18 -6.57 -1.35
C LEU A 43 -1.83 -5.17 -0.82
N ALA A 44 -0.82 -4.52 -1.42
CA ALA A 44 -0.42 -3.17 -1.04
C ALA A 44 -1.53 -2.15 -1.36
N ILE A 45 -2.20 -2.26 -2.51
CA ILE A 45 -3.37 -1.42 -2.86
C ILE A 45 -4.49 -1.60 -1.83
N ALA A 46 -4.88 -2.85 -1.55
CA ALA A 46 -5.99 -3.13 -0.64
C ALA A 46 -5.72 -2.55 0.76
N LYS A 47 -4.50 -2.69 1.24
CA LYS A 47 -4.08 -2.14 2.54
C LYS A 47 -4.06 -0.60 2.53
N GLN A 48 -3.53 0.01 1.47
CA GLN A 48 -3.48 1.47 1.36
C GLN A 48 -4.89 2.07 1.35
N ASN A 49 -5.81 1.49 0.59
CA ASN A 49 -7.21 1.92 0.52
C ASN A 49 -7.90 1.85 1.89
N LYS A 50 -7.66 0.78 2.66
CA LYS A 50 -8.22 0.64 4.01
C LYS A 50 -7.70 1.72 4.97
N LEU A 51 -6.41 2.05 4.89
CA LEU A 51 -5.80 3.09 5.73
C LEU A 51 -6.27 4.49 5.35
N ILE A 52 -6.38 4.79 4.05
CA ILE A 52 -6.95 6.06 3.56
C ILE A 52 -8.40 6.19 4.00
N ALA A 53 -9.21 5.13 3.86
CA ALA A 53 -10.59 5.13 4.34
C ALA A 53 -10.67 5.38 5.85
N ARG A 54 -9.76 4.80 6.65
CA ARG A 54 -9.67 5.06 8.10
C ARG A 54 -9.28 6.50 8.43
N LEU A 55 -8.43 7.14 7.62
CA LEU A 55 -8.10 8.56 7.77
C LEU A 55 -9.28 9.48 7.40
N ASN A 56 -10.03 9.12 6.36
CA ASN A 56 -11.14 9.92 5.86
C ASN A 56 -12.40 9.78 6.73
N ASN A 57 -12.66 8.58 7.24
CA ASN A 57 -13.79 8.28 8.12
C ASN A 57 -13.51 8.60 9.59
N LYS A 58 -12.73 9.65 9.90
CA LYS A 58 -12.56 10.08 11.29
C LYS A 58 -13.95 10.25 11.92
N PRO A 59 -14.31 9.50 12.99
CA PRO A 59 -15.47 9.88 13.77
C PRO A 59 -15.16 11.27 14.34
N GLU A 60 -16.11 12.18 14.20
CA GLU A 60 -16.06 13.50 14.83
C GLU A 60 -15.67 13.31 16.30
N GLY A 61 -14.46 13.70 16.69
CA GLY A 61 -13.97 13.52 18.07
C GLY A 61 -12.56 12.96 18.28
N PHE A 62 -11.79 12.65 17.22
CA PHE A 62 -10.34 12.50 17.38
C PHE A 62 -9.66 13.88 17.48
N LEU A 63 -9.81 14.50 18.66
CA LEU A 63 -8.95 15.56 19.20
C LEU A 63 -7.78 14.96 19.96
#